data_AF-A0A5C3NNN9-F1
#
_entry.id   AF-A0A5C3NNN9-F1
#
_cell.length_a   1.000
_cell.length_b   1.000
_cell.length_c   1.000
_cell.angle_alpha   90.00
_cell.angle_beta   90.00
_cell.angle_gamma   90.00
#
_symmetry.space_group_name_H-M   'P 1'
#
loop_
_entity.id
_entity.type
_entity.pdbx_description
1 polymer ?
#
loop_
_entity_poly.entity_id
_entity_poly.type
_entity_poly.pdbx_seq_one_letter_code
_entity_poly.pdbx_strand_id
1 'polypeptide(L)'
;TWDWTFGQTPEFTYALERAFPWGRVSAKLRSKHGIILQCDLGLSEDVGEAAKSILALLVVKLEGQRYGFVDESVTLLTRENVHAAEVWEWLRTEMDS
;
A
#
# COMPACT_ATOMS: atom_id res chain seq x y z
N THR A 1 22.08 2.32 -7.89
CA THR A 1 22.28 2.27 -6.43
C THR A 1 21.10 2.96 -5.82
N TRP A 2 20.24 2.22 -5.11
CA TRP A 2 18.99 2.74 -4.55
C TRP A 2 19.35 3.57 -3.31
N ASP A 3 19.20 4.89 -3.40
CA ASP A 3 19.61 5.85 -2.38
C ASP A 3 18.47 5.98 -1.36
N TRP A 4 18.66 5.38 -0.18
CA TRP A 4 17.74 5.48 0.95
C TRP A 4 18.35 6.43 1.98
N THR A 5 17.85 7.66 2.07
CA THR A 5 18.25 8.57 3.14
C THR A 5 17.59 8.13 4.44
N PHE A 6 18.41 7.59 5.33
CA PHE A 6 18.08 7.16 6.68
C PHE A 6 17.71 8.39 7.54
N GLY A 7 16.42 8.65 7.72
CA GLY A 7 15.91 9.64 8.67
C GLY A 7 15.33 8.93 9.88
N GLN A 8 16.02 8.99 11.01
CA GLN A 8 15.64 8.33 12.26
C GLN A 8 14.36 8.89 12.87
N THR A 9 13.34 8.04 13.06
CA THR A 9 12.32 8.15 14.12
C THR A 9 11.80 6.74 14.43
N PRO A 10 11.58 6.35 15.70
CA PRO A 10 11.06 5.02 16.02
C PRO A 10 9.55 5.01 15.78
N GLU A 11 9.18 4.74 14.54
CA GLU A 11 7.81 4.46 14.08
C GLU A 11 7.89 3.17 13.27
N PHE A 12 7.06 2.18 13.61
CA PHE A 12 7.06 0.87 12.97
C PHE A 12 6.87 1.05 11.45
N THR A 13 7.96 0.85 10.71
CA THR A 13 7.95 0.87 9.25
C THR A 13 7.90 -0.58 8.81
N TYR A 14 6.75 -1.02 8.34
CA TYR A 14 6.60 -2.35 7.74
C TYR A 14 7.07 -2.26 6.31
N ALA A 15 8.20 -2.92 6.00
CA ALA A 15 8.65 -3.13 4.65
C ALA A 15 8.15 -4.51 4.20
N LEU A 16 7.10 -4.52 3.40
CA LEU A 16 6.43 -5.71 2.92
C LEU A 16 6.77 -5.91 1.44
N GLU A 17 6.97 -7.14 1.01
CA GLU A 17 7.15 -7.47 -0.41
C GLU A 17 6.29 -8.67 -0.77
N ARG A 18 5.58 -8.59 -1.90
CA ARG A 18 4.79 -9.68 -2.44
C ARG A 18 4.89 -9.73 -3.95
N ALA A 19 5.07 -10.95 -4.47
CA ALA A 19 4.96 -11.21 -5.90
C ALA A 19 3.51 -11.57 -6.25
N PHE A 20 2.90 -10.80 -7.15
CA PHE A 20 1.61 -11.09 -7.74
C PHE A 20 1.79 -11.64 -9.17
N PRO A 21 0.79 -12.32 -9.75
CA PRO A 21 0.88 -12.81 -11.13
C PRO A 21 1.12 -11.71 -12.18
N TRP A 22 0.74 -10.48 -11.87
CA TRP A 22 0.85 -9.29 -12.73
C TRP A 22 2.06 -8.39 -12.39
N GLY A 23 2.90 -8.79 -11.44
CA GLY A 23 4.14 -8.08 -11.11
C GLY A 23 4.45 -8.09 -9.62
N ARG A 24 5.61 -7.55 -9.26
CA ARG A 24 6.05 -7.48 -7.86
C ARG A 24 5.66 -6.13 -7.25
N VAL A 25 5.13 -6.20 -6.03
CA VAL A 25 4.78 -5.03 -5.23
C VAL A 25 5.54 -5.08 -3.92
N SER A 26 6.18 -3.97 -3.60
CA SER A 26 6.74 -3.69 -2.29
C SER A 26 5.92 -2.58 -1.66
N ALA A 27 5.70 -2.64 -0.35
CA ALA A 27 4.98 -1.63 0.39
C ALA A 27 5.80 -1.19 1.60
N LYS A 28 5.85 0.12 1.83
CA LYS A 28 6.33 0.69 3.08
C LYS A 28 5.15 1.36 3.76
N LEU A 29 4.79 0.86 4.93
CA LEU A 29 3.68 1.39 5.69
C LEU A 29 4.16 1.92 7.03
N ARG A 30 3.73 3.15 7.36
CA ARG A 30 3.87 3.73 8.69
C ARG A 30 2.48 3.91 9.29
N SER A 31 2.27 3.36 10.47
CA SER A 31 1.02 3.51 11.19
C SER A 31 1.25 3.86 12.65
N LYS A 32 0.27 4.57 13.24
CA LYS A 32 0.28 4.93 14.65
C LYS A 32 -1.16 4.95 15.19
N HIS A 33 -1.39 4.25 16.31
CA HIS A 33 -2.72 4.16 16.96
C HIS A 33 -3.88 3.75 16.03
N GLY A 34 -3.65 2.84 15.09
CA GLY A 34 -4.71 2.43 14.17
C GLY A 34 -4.76 3.20 12.85
N ILE A 35 -4.03 4.31 12.74
CA ILE A 35 -4.09 5.24 11.61
C ILE A 35 -2.88 5.02 10.72
N ILE A 36 -3.11 4.90 9.41
CA ILE A 36 -2.07 4.88 8.39
C ILE A 36 -1.56 6.31 8.23
N LEU A 37 -0.31 6.57 8.64
CA LEU A 37 0.31 7.88 8.52
C LEU A 37 0.91 8.09 7.13
N GLN A 38 1.48 7.02 6.57
CA GLN A 38 2.13 7.04 5.28
C GLN A 38 2.07 5.64 4.67
N CYS A 39 1.85 5.57 3.37
CA CYS A 39 1.95 4.35 2.58
C CYS A 39 2.75 4.66 1.32
N ASP A 40 3.72 3.82 0.97
CA ASP A 40 4.46 3.91 -0.28
C ASP A 40 4.45 2.55 -0.94
N LEU A 41 4.18 2.51 -2.26
CA LEU A 41 4.24 1.28 -3.04
C LEU A 41 5.40 1.37 -4.05
N GLY A 42 6.30 0.39 -4.01
CA GLY A 42 7.27 0.15 -5.07
C GLY A 42 6.77 -0.94 -6.01
N LEU A 43 6.61 -0.62 -7.29
CA LEU A 43 6.05 -1.50 -8.31
C LEU A 43 7.14 -1.92 -9.28
N SER A 44 7.20 -3.20 -9.67
CA SER A 44 8.13 -3.65 -10.71
C SER A 44 7.75 -3.11 -12.09
N GLU A 45 8.70 -3.18 -13.02
CA GLU A 45 8.51 -2.72 -14.40
C GLU A 45 7.40 -3.50 -15.10
N ASP A 46 7.22 -4.78 -14.74
CA ASP A 46 6.20 -5.71 -15.26
C ASP A 46 4.76 -5.30 -14.95
N VAL A 47 4.56 -4.44 -13.93
CA VAL A 47 3.24 -3.94 -13.57
C VAL A 47 2.76 -2.96 -14.65
N GLY A 48 1.60 -3.24 -15.25
CA GLY A 48 1.01 -2.38 -16.28
C GLY A 48 0.73 -0.95 -15.78
N GLU A 49 0.86 0.05 -16.67
CA GLU A 49 0.72 1.48 -16.31
C GLU A 49 -0.65 1.83 -15.71
N ALA A 50 -1.72 1.18 -16.19
CA ALA A 50 -3.06 1.32 -15.63
C ALA A 50 -3.10 0.88 -14.16
N ALA A 51 -2.47 -0.26 -13.84
CA ALA A 51 -2.38 -0.75 -12.47
C ALA A 51 -1.53 0.18 -11.60
N LYS A 52 -0.40 0.68 -12.11
CA LYS A 52 0.46 1.65 -11.41
C LYS A 52 -0.33 2.89 -10.99
N SER A 53 -1.12 3.44 -11.91
CA SER A 53 -1.95 4.63 -11.66
C SER A 53 -3.02 4.39 -10.59
N ILE A 54 -3.69 3.25 -10.65
CA ILE A 54 -4.71 2.86 -9.68
C ILE A 54 -4.11 2.60 -8.30
N LEU A 55 -2.95 1.93 -8.24
CA LEU A 55 -2.25 1.66 -6.98
C LEU A 55 -1.71 2.94 -6.34
N ALA A 56 -1.23 3.89 -7.13
CA ALA A 56 -0.86 5.22 -6.64
C ALA A 56 -2.07 5.95 -6.04
N LEU A 57 -3.24 5.87 -6.69
CA LEU A 57 -4.48 6.44 -6.16
C LEU A 57 -4.92 5.76 -4.86
N LEU A 58 -4.78 4.44 -4.77
CA LEU A 58 -5.08 3.67 -3.57
C LEU A 58 -4.24 4.16 -2.38
N VAL A 59 -2.93 4.32 -2.58
CA VAL A 59 -2.00 4.81 -1.57
C VAL A 59 -2.43 6.16 -1.02
N VAL A 60 -2.68 7.13 -1.89
CA VAL A 60 -3.11 8.49 -1.49
C VAL A 60 -4.42 8.44 -0.70
N LYS A 61 -5.33 7.53 -1.05
CA LYS A 61 -6.60 7.37 -0.32
C LYS A 61 -6.43 6.68 1.04
N LEU A 62 -5.42 5.82 1.19
CA LEU A 62 -5.13 5.10 2.44
C LEU A 62 -4.43 5.99 3.48
N GLU A 63 -3.67 6.99 3.04
CA GLU A 63 -3.04 7.94 3.95
C GLU A 63 -4.07 8.70 4.79
N GLY A 64 -3.89 8.71 6.10
CA GLY A 64 -4.82 9.28 7.07
C GLY A 64 -6.02 8.38 7.41
N GLN A 65 -6.19 7.24 6.75
CA GLN A 65 -7.28 6.30 7.06
C GLN A 65 -6.92 5.38 8.22
N ARG A 66 -7.95 4.92 8.91
CA ARG A 66 -7.82 3.89 9.94
C ARG A 66 -7.84 2.52 9.26
N TYR A 67 -6.84 1.66 9.47
CA TYR A 67 -6.70 0.42 8.69
C TYR A 67 -7.88 -0.57 8.85
N GLY A 68 -8.59 -0.50 9.99
CA GLY A 68 -9.81 -1.28 10.23
C GLY A 68 -11.12 -0.62 9.76
N PHE A 69 -11.06 0.63 9.29
CA PHE A 69 -12.22 1.38 8.84
C PHE A 69 -11.80 2.35 7.73
N VAL A 70 -11.66 1.83 6.51
CA VAL A 70 -11.36 2.64 5.34
C VAL A 70 -12.63 3.26 4.76
N ASP A 71 -12.48 4.46 4.20
CA ASP A 71 -13.55 5.19 3.55
C ASP A 71 -14.22 4.41 2.41
N GLU A 72 -15.49 4.75 2.11
CA GLU A 72 -16.24 4.18 0.99
C GLU A 72 -15.48 4.34 -0.34
N SER A 73 -14.73 5.43 -0.50
CA SER A 73 -13.89 5.66 -1.68
C SER A 73 -12.85 4.57 -1.93
N VAL A 74 -12.24 4.03 -0.86
CA VAL A 74 -11.27 2.92 -0.96
C VAL A 74 -12.02 1.64 -1.29
N THR A 75 -13.18 1.43 -0.66
CA THR A 75 -14.04 0.27 -0.92
C THR A 75 -14.50 0.23 -2.37
N LEU A 76 -14.94 1.35 -2.94
CA LEU A 76 -15.32 1.46 -4.35
C LEU A 76 -14.14 1.18 -5.28
N LEU A 77 -12.97 1.80 -5.02
CA LEU A 77 -11.77 1.58 -5.84
C LEU A 77 -11.36 0.10 -5.90
N THR A 78 -11.40 -0.58 -4.75
CA THR A 78 -11.08 -2.02 -4.66
C THR A 78 -12.15 -2.91 -5.29
N ARG A 79 -13.40 -2.46 -5.38
CA ARG A 79 -14.43 -3.20 -6.13
C ARG A 79 -14.29 -3.03 -7.63
N GLU A 80 -13.90 -1.85 -8.09
CA GLU A 80 -13.77 -1.52 -9.51
C GLU A 80 -12.45 -2.05 -10.10
N ASN A 81 -11.41 -2.23 -9.28
CA ASN A 81 -10.09 -2.66 -9.73
C ASN A 81 -9.55 -3.86 -8.95
N VAL A 82 -9.37 -4.97 -9.66
CA VAL A 82 -8.83 -6.22 -9.08
C VAL A 82 -7.45 -6.05 -8.47
N HIS A 83 -6.53 -5.31 -9.11
CA HIS A 83 -5.18 -5.09 -8.56
C HIS A 83 -5.20 -4.30 -7.25
N ALA A 84 -6.08 -3.30 -7.15
CA ALA A 84 -6.25 -2.54 -5.92
C ALA A 84 -6.83 -3.43 -4.80
N ALA A 85 -7.79 -4.29 -5.15
CA ALA A 85 -8.37 -5.27 -4.22
C ALA A 85 -7.28 -6.20 -3.65
N GLU A 86 -6.51 -6.84 -4.53
CA GLU A 86 -5.47 -7.80 -4.13
C GLU A 86 -4.40 -7.15 -3.24
N VAL A 87 -3.94 -5.95 -3.60
CA VAL A 87 -2.95 -5.21 -2.79
C VAL A 87 -3.56 -4.77 -1.46
N TRP A 88 -4.80 -4.30 -1.43
CA TRP A 88 -5.46 -3.88 -0.19
C TRP A 88 -5.68 -5.05 0.77
N GLU A 89 -6.14 -6.19 0.27
CA GLU A 89 -6.32 -7.39 1.11
C GLU A 89 -4.99 -7.90 1.65
N TRP A 90 -3.95 -7.88 0.83
CA TRP A 90 -2.59 -8.18 1.29
C TRP A 90 -2.14 -7.26 2.42
N LEU A 91 -2.20 -5.94 2.21
CA LEU A 91 -1.80 -4.96 3.22
C LEU A 91 -2.59 -5.14 4.52
N ARG A 92 -3.91 -5.33 4.42
CA ARG A 92 -4.76 -5.56 5.59
C ARG A 92 -4.35 -6.81 6.35
N THR A 93 -4.03 -7.89 5.66
CA THR A 93 -3.60 -9.16 6.28
C THR A 93 -2.28 -8.99 7.02
N GLU A 94 -1.30 -8.32 6.41
CA GLU A 94 0.01 -8.08 7.05
C GLU A 94 -0.09 -7.13 8.26
N MET A 95 -1.10 -6.23 8.27
CA MET A 95 -1.36 -5.33 9.40
C MET A 95 -2.15 -5.97 10.54
N ASP A 96 -2.91 -7.03 10.26
CA ASP A 96 -3.68 -7.78 11.26
C ASP A 96 -2.85 -8.90 11.92
N SER A 97 -1.75 -9.30 11.28
CA SER A 97 -0.86 -10.37 11.72
C SER A 97 0.16 -9.97 12.81
#